data_AF-A0A8T6FVM9-F1
#
_entry.id   AF-A0A8T6FVM9-F1
#
_cell.length_a   1.000
_cell.length_b   1.000
_cell.length_c   1.000
_cell.angle_alpha   90.00
_cell.angle_beta   90.00
_cell.angle_gamma   90.00
#
_symmetry.space_group_name_H-M   'P 1'
#
loop_
_entity.id
_entity.type
_entity.pdbx_description
1 polymer ?
#
loop_
_entity_poly.entity_id
_entity_poly.type
_entity_poly.pdbx_seq_one_letter_code
_entity_poly.pdbx_strand_id
1 'polypeptide(L)'
;MGELLQLPTLDRAEELIASLPPAQRAHLEAVSPRYAIDGLRAPLYLLHDRSDEFIPWTESEEMAEAHEPDIYHRLDLFQHVEPDPGNIEHMLRDGWRILRLVVGILEDAR
;
A
#
# COMPACT_ATOMS: atom_id res chain seq x y z
N MET A 1 9.53 -3.98 19.92
CA MET A 1 10.11 -3.26 18.76
C MET A 1 11.09 -4.10 17.97
N GLY A 2 12.12 -4.72 18.59
CA GLY A 2 13.13 -5.50 17.85
C GLY A 2 12.58 -6.65 16.98
N GLU A 3 11.53 -7.33 17.42
CA GLU A 3 10.87 -8.41 16.68
C GLU A 3 9.95 -7.90 15.56
N LEU A 4 9.36 -6.70 15.70
CA LEU A 4 8.52 -6.09 14.65
C LEU A 4 9.30 -5.81 13.37
N LEU A 5 10.60 -5.53 13.51
CA LEU A 5 11.50 -5.21 12.42
C LEU A 5 12.11 -6.47 11.76
N GLN A 6 11.70 -7.66 12.19
CA GLN A 6 12.20 -8.95 11.68
C GLN A 6 11.20 -9.65 10.75
N LEU A 7 10.24 -8.90 10.20
CA LEU A 7 9.23 -9.41 9.28
C LEU A 7 8.40 -10.56 9.90
N PRO A 8 7.75 -10.32 11.05
CA PRO A 8 6.83 -11.30 11.59
C PRO A 8 5.64 -11.51 10.65
N THR A 9 4.93 -12.63 10.79
CA THR A 9 3.64 -12.81 10.12
C THR A 9 2.64 -11.73 10.53
N LEU A 10 1.59 -11.49 9.73
CA LEU A 10 0.58 -10.47 10.03
C LEU A 10 -0.02 -10.62 11.44
N ASP A 11 -0.54 -11.81 11.77
CA ASP A 11 -1.09 -12.11 13.09
C ASP A 11 -0.09 -11.79 14.22
N ARG A 12 1.20 -12.10 14.00
CA ARG A 12 2.23 -11.86 14.98
C ARG A 12 2.59 -10.37 15.09
N ALA A 13 2.57 -9.64 13.99
CA ALA A 13 2.73 -8.20 13.97
C ALA A 13 1.60 -7.53 14.77
N GLU A 14 0.35 -7.95 14.57
CA GLU A 14 -0.81 -7.45 15.30
C GLU A 14 -0.70 -7.68 16.81
N GLU A 15 -0.33 -8.89 17.24
CA GLU A 15 -0.07 -9.21 18.65
C GLU A 15 1.01 -8.30 19.24
N LEU A 16 2.13 -8.12 18.52
CA LEU A 16 3.24 -7.30 18.99
C LEU A 16 2.84 -5.83 19.09
N ILE A 17 2.08 -5.30 18.13
CA ILE A 17 1.53 -3.95 18.16
C ILE A 17 0.58 -3.79 19.35
N ALA A 18 -0.30 -4.77 19.59
CA ALA A 18 -1.23 -4.76 20.72
C ALA A 18 -0.49 -4.78 22.08
N SER A 19 0.69 -5.39 22.13
CA SER A 19 1.54 -5.44 23.34
C SER A 19 2.34 -4.16 23.61
N LEU A 20 2.36 -3.20 22.68
CA LEU A 20 3.13 -1.96 22.85
C LEU A 20 2.57 -1.09 24.00
N PRO A 21 3.42 -0.36 24.73
CA PRO A 21 2.97 0.65 25.68
C PRO A 21 1.98 1.64 25.02
N PRO A 22 0.95 2.12 25.75
CA PRO A 22 -0.09 2.97 25.17
C PRO A 22 0.45 4.20 24.43
N ALA A 23 1.51 4.84 24.95
CA ALA A 23 2.14 5.99 24.30
C ALA A 23 2.76 5.65 22.94
N GLN A 24 3.32 4.46 22.77
CA GLN A 24 3.90 4.01 21.50
C GLN A 24 2.80 3.65 20.51
N ARG A 25 1.73 2.99 20.96
CA ARG A 25 0.57 2.71 20.11
C ARG A 25 -0.12 3.99 19.64
N ALA A 26 -0.33 4.95 20.54
CA ALA A 26 -0.86 6.26 20.19
C ALA A 26 0.02 7.00 19.17
N HIS A 27 1.34 6.84 19.26
CA HIS A 27 2.24 7.42 18.26
C HIS A 27 2.08 6.77 16.89
N LEU A 28 1.98 5.44 16.82
CA LEU A 28 1.71 4.71 15.57
C LEU A 28 0.35 5.11 14.96
N GLU A 29 -0.68 5.24 15.80
CA GLU A 29 -1.99 5.73 15.38
C GLU A 29 -1.88 7.15 14.82
N ALA A 30 -1.16 8.06 15.48
CA ALA A 30 -1.04 9.46 15.05
C ALA A 30 -0.32 9.64 13.69
N VAL A 31 0.53 8.70 13.29
CA VAL A 31 1.23 8.74 11.99
C VAL A 31 0.53 7.91 10.91
N SER A 32 -0.54 7.18 11.25
CA SER A 32 -1.25 6.36 10.28
C SER A 32 -2.08 7.23 9.32
N PRO A 33 -1.97 7.02 7.99
CA PRO A 33 -2.77 7.73 7.00
C PRO A 33 -4.27 7.57 7.17
N ARG A 34 -4.72 6.45 7.77
CA ARG A 34 -6.13 6.10 7.94
C ARG A 34 -6.96 7.17 8.64
N TYR A 35 -6.35 7.97 9.51
CA TYR A 35 -7.03 9.01 10.29
C TYR A 35 -7.02 10.38 9.61
N ALA A 36 -6.29 10.52 8.49
CA ALA A 36 -6.12 11.78 7.78
C ALA A 36 -6.60 11.73 6.32
N ILE A 37 -6.93 10.55 5.80
CA ILE A 37 -7.22 10.33 4.39
C ILE A 37 -8.43 11.14 3.89
N ASP A 38 -9.46 11.32 4.71
CA ASP A 38 -10.64 12.15 4.38
C ASP A 38 -10.29 13.62 4.12
N GLY A 39 -9.15 14.09 4.66
CA GLY A 39 -8.66 15.45 4.48
C GLY A 39 -7.82 15.64 3.21
N LEU A 40 -7.57 14.57 2.44
CA LEU A 40 -6.78 14.63 1.23
C LEU A 40 -7.51 15.48 0.16
N ARG A 41 -6.79 16.44 -0.40
CA ARG A 41 -7.29 17.34 -1.46
C ARG A 41 -6.51 17.21 -2.76
N ALA A 42 -5.64 16.22 -2.82
CA ALA A 42 -4.87 15.89 -3.99
C ALA A 42 -5.44 14.60 -4.59
N PRO A 43 -5.31 14.41 -5.91
CA PRO A 43 -5.67 13.15 -6.56
C PRO A 43 -4.98 11.96 -5.88
N LEU A 44 -5.73 10.88 -5.73
CA LEU A 44 -5.31 9.67 -5.05
C LEU A 44 -5.14 8.51 -6.03
N TYR A 45 -3.89 8.08 -6.16
CA TYR A 45 -3.50 6.96 -7.00
C TYR A 45 -2.99 5.82 -6.12
N LEU A 46 -3.67 4.68 -6.17
CA LEU A 46 -3.31 3.48 -5.42
C LEU A 46 -2.80 2.39 -6.35
N LEU A 47 -1.60 1.91 -6.05
CA LEU A 47 -0.95 0.80 -6.74
C LEU A 47 -0.37 -0.14 -5.69
N HIS A 48 -0.79 -1.41 -5.70
CA HIS A 48 -0.32 -2.38 -4.71
C HIS A 48 -0.15 -3.76 -5.35
N ASP A 49 0.95 -4.44 -5.06
CA ASP A 49 1.13 -5.83 -5.47
C ASP A 49 0.39 -6.81 -4.54
N ARG A 50 -0.30 -7.79 -5.12
CA ARG A 50 -1.06 -8.78 -4.33
C ARG A 50 -0.17 -9.76 -3.57
N SER A 51 1.09 -9.87 -3.96
CA SER A 51 2.10 -10.79 -3.42
C SER A 51 3.14 -10.06 -2.57
N ASP A 52 2.87 -8.80 -2.18
CA ASP A 52 3.73 -8.07 -1.25
C ASP A 52 3.76 -8.77 0.12
N GLU A 53 4.91 -9.34 0.47
CA GLU A 53 5.11 -10.08 1.73
C GLU A 53 5.31 -9.17 2.95
N PHE A 54 5.53 -7.86 2.72
CA PHE A 54 5.88 -6.90 3.76
C PHE A 54 4.69 -6.01 4.15
N ILE A 55 3.91 -5.58 3.16
CA ILE A 55 2.73 -4.74 3.37
C ILE A 55 1.52 -5.45 2.77
N PRO A 56 0.52 -5.83 3.58
CA PRO A 56 -0.70 -6.42 3.06
C PRO A 56 -1.44 -5.47 2.12
N TRP A 57 -1.80 -5.97 0.94
CA TRP A 57 -2.59 -5.21 -0.04
C TRP A 57 -3.97 -4.77 0.49
N THR A 58 -4.46 -5.41 1.56
CA THR A 58 -5.69 -5.04 2.26
C THR A 58 -5.64 -3.62 2.85
N GLU A 59 -4.45 -3.11 3.20
CA GLU A 59 -4.29 -1.72 3.67
C GLU A 59 -4.71 -0.71 2.59
N SER A 60 -4.46 -1.01 1.31
CA SER A 60 -4.92 -0.19 0.19
C SER A 60 -6.41 -0.37 -0.10
N GLU A 61 -7.01 -1.52 0.22
CA GLU A 61 -8.47 -1.66 0.18
C GLU A 61 -9.14 -0.81 1.26
N GLU A 62 -8.68 -0.90 2.52
CA GLU A 62 -9.21 -0.07 3.60
C GLU A 62 -9.12 1.43 3.29
N MET A 63 -8.00 1.84 2.67
CA MET A 63 -7.80 3.23 2.25
C MET A 63 -8.75 3.64 1.12
N ALA A 64 -9.00 2.76 0.14
CA ALA A 64 -9.93 3.01 -0.96
C ALA A 64 -11.40 3.04 -0.49
N GLU A 65 -11.74 2.30 0.57
CA GLU A 65 -13.06 2.36 1.21
C GLU A 65 -13.26 3.66 2.00
N ALA A 66 -12.19 4.19 2.61
CA ALA A 66 -12.23 5.45 3.35
C ALA A 66 -12.26 6.67 2.40
N HIS A 67 -11.51 6.63 1.29
CA HIS A 67 -11.46 7.71 0.31
C HIS A 67 -11.37 7.14 -1.10
N GLU A 68 -12.41 7.38 -1.91
CA GLU A 68 -12.48 6.84 -3.28
C GLU A 68 -11.28 7.35 -4.10
N PRO A 69 -10.39 6.46 -4.58
CA PRO A 69 -9.22 6.85 -5.34
C PRO A 69 -9.57 7.12 -6.80
N ASP A 70 -8.86 8.05 -7.43
CA ASP A 70 -9.00 8.32 -8.86
C ASP A 70 -8.59 7.09 -9.71
N ILE A 71 -7.56 6.38 -9.24
CA ILE A 71 -7.14 5.10 -9.82
C ILE A 71 -6.73 4.15 -8.70
N TYR A 72 -7.26 2.92 -8.75
CA TYR A 72 -6.75 1.82 -7.93
C TYR A 72 -6.48 0.57 -8.77
N HIS A 73 -5.24 0.10 -8.72
CA HIS A 73 -4.80 -1.12 -9.40
C HIS A 73 -4.06 -2.07 -8.45
N ARG A 74 -4.57 -3.30 -8.37
CA ARG A 74 -3.86 -4.45 -7.79
C ARG A 74 -3.01 -5.09 -8.87
N LEU A 75 -1.71 -5.19 -8.62
CA LEU A 75 -0.73 -5.76 -9.54
C LEU A 75 -0.27 -7.15 -9.09
N ASP A 76 0.33 -7.87 -10.02
CA ASP A 76 1.05 -9.13 -9.78
C ASP A 76 2.50 -9.02 -10.34
N LEU A 77 3.00 -7.80 -10.52
CA LEU A 77 4.23 -7.48 -11.25
C LEU A 77 5.44 -7.24 -10.35
N PHE A 78 5.23 -6.91 -9.08
CA PHE A 78 6.29 -6.43 -8.20
C PHE A 78 6.40 -7.31 -6.96
N GLN A 79 7.58 -7.86 -6.70
CA GLN A 79 7.87 -8.32 -5.34
C GLN A 79 8.37 -7.13 -4.53
N HIS A 80 7.44 -6.43 -3.86
CA HIS A 80 7.76 -5.31 -2.97
C HIS A 80 8.73 -4.30 -3.61
N VAL A 81 8.28 -3.67 -4.71
CA VAL A 81 8.98 -2.74 -5.63
C VAL A 81 10.10 -3.30 -6.50
N GLU A 82 10.52 -4.55 -6.34
CA GLU A 82 11.47 -5.19 -7.24
C GLU A 82 10.73 -5.84 -8.42
N PRO A 83 11.09 -5.51 -9.69
CA PRO A 83 10.52 -6.19 -10.84
C PRO A 83 10.98 -7.65 -10.83
N ASP A 84 10.04 -8.61 -10.82
CA ASP A 84 10.36 -10.01 -11.04
C ASP A 84 10.72 -10.20 -12.53
N PRO A 85 12.02 -10.33 -12.89
CA PRO A 85 12.44 -10.38 -14.30
C PRO A 85 12.02 -11.69 -14.98
N GLY A 86 11.51 -12.68 -14.22
CA GLY A 86 11.20 -14.01 -14.69
C GLY A 86 9.85 -14.17 -15.40
N ASN A 87 8.95 -13.17 -15.32
CA ASN A 87 7.56 -13.38 -15.74
C ASN A 87 6.99 -12.27 -16.65
N ILE A 88 7.38 -12.34 -17.92
CA ILE A 88 6.95 -11.44 -19.01
C ILE A 88 5.42 -11.37 -19.15
N GLU A 89 4.69 -12.42 -18.74
CA GLU A 89 3.23 -12.43 -18.78
C GLU A 89 2.62 -11.38 -17.84
N HIS A 90 3.10 -11.31 -16.58
CA HIS A 90 2.65 -10.29 -15.63
C HIS A 90 3.03 -8.89 -16.11
N MET A 91 4.22 -8.72 -16.69
CA MET A 91 4.68 -7.44 -17.22
C MET A 91 3.79 -6.90 -18.34
N LEU A 92 3.35 -7.77 -19.27
CA LEU A 92 2.40 -7.38 -20.31
C LEU A 92 0.99 -7.12 -19.76
N ARG A 93 0.53 -7.93 -18.79
CA ARG A 93 -0.79 -7.80 -18.17
C ARG A 93 -0.92 -6.54 -17.33
N ASP A 94 0.14 -6.11 -16.66
CA ASP A 94 0.12 -4.96 -15.75
C ASP A 94 0.67 -3.68 -16.38
N GLY A 95 1.43 -3.78 -17.48
CA GLY A 95 2.02 -2.63 -18.16
C GLY A 95 1.01 -1.57 -18.59
N TRP A 96 -0.20 -1.95 -19.00
CA TRP A 96 -1.25 -0.99 -19.36
C TRP A 96 -1.87 -0.29 -18.13
N ARG A 97 -1.90 -0.96 -16.97
CA ARG A 97 -2.35 -0.37 -15.69
C ARG A 97 -1.37 0.71 -15.24
N ILE A 98 -0.07 0.42 -15.35
CA ILE A 98 1.00 1.40 -15.10
C ILE A 98 0.92 2.57 -16.09
N LEU A 99 0.71 2.29 -17.37
CA LEU A 99 0.58 3.35 -18.38
C LEU A 99 -0.58 4.29 -18.03
N ARG A 100 -1.74 3.75 -17.65
CA ARG A 100 -2.90 4.57 -17.25
C ARG A 100 -2.60 5.40 -16.01
N LEU A 101 -1.93 4.83 -15.01
CA LEU A 101 -1.49 5.53 -13.82
C LEU A 101 -0.61 6.74 -14.16
N VAL A 102 0.44 6.53 -14.96
CA VAL A 102 1.37 7.60 -15.34
C VAL A 102 0.67 8.69 -16.16
N VAL A 103 -0.24 8.32 -17.06
CA VAL A 103 -1.03 9.29 -17.81
C VAL A 103 -1.91 10.13 -16.89
N GLY A 104 -2.63 9.52 -15.94
CA GLY A 104 -3.46 10.25 -14.98
C GLY A 104 -2.65 11.25 -14.16
N ILE A 105 -1.50 10.82 -13.62
CA ILE A 105 -0.58 11.71 -12.87
C ILE A 105 -0.15 12.92 -13.73
N LEU A 106 0.16 12.71 -15.01
CA LEU A 106 0.57 13.78 -15.92
C LEU A 106 -0.56 14.74 -16.29
N GLU A 107 -1.80 14.25 -16.37
CA GLU A 107 -2.98 15.08 -16.63
C GLU A 107 -3.31 15.99 -15.44
N ASP A 108 -3.23 15.46 -14.21
CA ASP A 108 -3.47 16.23 -12.99
C ASP A 108 -2.35 17.21 -12.62
N ALA A 109 -1.12 16.96 -13.10
CA ALA A 109 0.03 17.83 -12.87
C ALA A 109 0.02 19.11 -13.73
N ARG A 110 -1.00 19.31 -14.56
CA ARG A 110 -1.08 20.36 -15.58
C ARG A 110 -1.98 21.52 -15.19
#